data_AF-A0A0A2SLW7-F1
#
_entry.id   AF-A0A0A2SLW7-F1
#
_cell.length_a   1.000
_cell.length_b   1.000
_cell.length_c   1.000
_cell.angle_alpha   90.00
_cell.angle_beta   90.00
_cell.angle_gamma   90.00
#
_symmetry.space_group_name_H-M   'P 1'
#
loop_
_entity.id
_entity.type
_entity.pdbx_description
1 polymer ?
#
loop_
_entity_poly.entity_id
_entity_poly.type
_entity_poly.pdbx_seq_one_letter_code
_entity_poly.pdbx_strand_id
1 'polypeptide(L)'
;LTRLIAQYNKVNTYGVTYKLNGKTITEKHFDFNNTLIKELQAQVDSINAPGVKNWAAIDKQWREDVGGAQKQLPMHVVNEYCSNEPFYPVPKFTSQPKSSKQFYNWTTEKNENWFSGDSKLSVDFAIYKGALWRCRSGVREAGLRVSAVCVDLDAMTALCKVRTNDFIDLKSQLENQMTPDNHHQVFQI
;
A
#
# COMPACT_ATOMS: atom_id res chain seq x y z
N LEU A 1 22.91 -7.15 17.54
CA LEU A 1 23.09 -7.35 16.08
C LEU A 1 22.75 -8.77 15.62
N THR A 2 23.33 -9.84 16.19
CA THR A 2 23.04 -11.25 15.80
C THR A 2 21.55 -11.61 15.78
N ARG A 3 20.78 -11.14 16.77
CA ARG A 3 19.32 -11.34 16.80
C ARG A 3 18.59 -10.65 15.64
N LEU A 4 19.03 -9.47 15.21
CA LEU A 4 18.41 -8.72 14.12
C LEU A 4 18.67 -9.39 12.77
N ILE A 5 19.89 -9.89 12.54
CA ILE A 5 20.20 -10.66 11.33
C ILE A 5 19.43 -11.98 11.28
N ALA A 6 19.30 -12.67 12.41
CA ALA A 6 18.46 -13.87 12.49
C ALA A 6 16.98 -13.56 12.17
N GLN A 7 16.46 -12.43 12.66
CA GLN A 7 15.10 -11.97 12.33
C GLN A 7 14.96 -11.62 10.85
N TYR A 8 15.91 -10.85 10.30
CA TYR A 8 15.96 -10.52 8.89
C TYR A 8 15.93 -11.77 8.02
N ASN A 9 16.83 -12.72 8.28
CA ASN A 9 16.92 -13.97 7.53
C ASN A 9 15.63 -14.77 7.63
N LYS A 10 15.04 -14.86 8.83
CA LYS A 10 13.76 -15.55 9.02
C LYS A 10 12.64 -14.93 8.19
N VAL A 11 12.48 -13.60 8.24
CA VAL A 11 11.44 -12.88 7.47
C VAL A 11 11.71 -12.96 5.96
N ASN A 12 12.98 -12.83 5.54
CA ASN A 12 13.36 -12.93 4.13
C ASN A 12 13.10 -14.33 3.56
N THR A 13 13.45 -15.39 4.30
CA THR A 13 13.32 -16.78 3.84
C THR A 13 11.86 -17.27 3.92
N TYR A 14 11.21 -17.05 5.06
CA TYR A 14 9.91 -17.67 5.36
C TYR A 14 8.74 -16.71 5.28
N GLY A 15 8.99 -15.39 5.30
CA GLY A 15 7.92 -14.39 5.39
C GLY A 15 7.38 -14.22 6.81
N VAL A 16 6.21 -13.58 6.90
CA VAL A 16 5.45 -13.39 8.14
C VAL A 16 4.20 -14.27 8.07
N THR A 17 4.00 -15.10 9.08
CA THR A 17 2.82 -15.96 9.21
C THR A 17 1.86 -15.41 10.28
N TYR A 18 0.59 -15.26 9.92
CA TYR A 18 -0.48 -14.82 10.82
C TYR A 18 -1.81 -15.47 10.44
N LYS A 19 -2.81 -15.32 11.31
CA LYS A 19 -4.18 -15.75 11.06
C LYS A 19 -5.03 -14.52 10.75
N LEU A 20 -5.70 -14.54 9.60
CA LEU A 20 -6.68 -13.54 9.20
C LEU A 20 -7.99 -14.25 8.87
N ASN A 21 -9.07 -13.87 9.55
CA ASN A 21 -10.40 -14.50 9.40
C ASN A 21 -10.35 -16.04 9.55
N GLY A 22 -9.54 -16.54 10.50
CA GLY A 22 -9.35 -17.97 10.74
C GLY A 22 -8.44 -18.69 9.75
N LYS A 23 -8.04 -18.05 8.64
CA LYS A 23 -7.12 -18.61 7.64
C LYS A 23 -5.68 -18.27 8.00
N THR A 24 -4.80 -19.27 7.98
CA THR A 24 -3.36 -19.05 8.10
C THR A 24 -2.82 -18.53 6.78
N ILE A 25 -2.20 -17.35 6.82
CA ILE A 25 -1.55 -16.71 5.68
C ILE A 25 -0.06 -16.60 5.99
N THR A 26 0.77 -16.86 4.99
CA THR A 26 2.19 -16.54 5.03
C THR A 26 2.50 -15.65 3.85
N GLU A 27 2.83 -14.39 4.13
CA GLU A 27 3.26 -13.44 3.11
C GLU A 27 4.78 -13.29 3.20
N LYS A 28 5.43 -13.50 2.06
CA LYS A 28 6.81 -13.05 1.88
C LYS A 28 6.77 -11.55 1.64
N HIS A 29 7.72 -10.84 2.27
CA HIS A 29 8.08 -9.44 2.02
C HIS A 29 7.04 -8.69 1.15
N PHE A 30 6.10 -8.02 1.83
CA PHE A 30 4.85 -7.45 1.31
C PHE A 30 4.73 -7.38 -0.23
N ASP A 31 3.87 -8.22 -0.79
CA ASP A 31 3.71 -8.41 -2.22
C ASP A 31 2.71 -7.42 -2.83
N PHE A 32 3.13 -6.17 -3.05
CA PHE A 32 2.29 -5.19 -3.74
C PHE A 32 1.93 -5.65 -5.16
N ASN A 33 2.87 -6.31 -5.85
CA ASN A 33 2.77 -6.64 -7.27
C ASN A 33 1.60 -7.58 -7.52
N ASN A 34 1.48 -8.66 -6.74
CA ASN A 34 0.37 -9.62 -6.89
C ASN A 34 -0.87 -9.26 -6.08
N THR A 35 -0.88 -8.10 -5.39
CA THR A 35 -2.03 -7.59 -4.65
C THR A 35 -2.51 -6.27 -5.27
N LEU A 36 -2.25 -5.13 -4.62
CA LEU A 36 -2.83 -3.84 -4.98
C LEU A 36 -2.42 -3.36 -6.39
N ILE A 37 -1.16 -3.54 -6.79
CA ILE A 37 -0.67 -3.07 -8.10
C ILE A 37 -1.37 -3.84 -9.21
N LYS A 38 -1.47 -5.18 -9.10
CA LYS A 38 -2.21 -6.00 -10.07
C LYS A 38 -3.66 -5.53 -10.22
N GLU A 39 -4.36 -5.29 -9.12
CA GLU A 39 -5.77 -4.89 -9.19
C GLU A 39 -5.95 -3.45 -9.71
N LEU A 40 -5.04 -2.52 -9.37
CA LEU A 40 -5.04 -1.18 -9.96
C LEU A 40 -4.74 -1.22 -11.46
N GLN A 41 -3.79 -2.06 -11.91
CA GLN A 41 -3.49 -2.24 -13.32
C GLN A 41 -4.68 -2.84 -14.07
N ALA A 42 -5.31 -3.89 -13.53
CA ALA A 42 -6.50 -4.49 -14.12
C ALA A 42 -7.65 -3.48 -14.27
N GLN A 43 -7.79 -2.56 -13.31
CA GLN A 43 -8.76 -1.47 -13.40
C GLN A 43 -8.42 -0.49 -14.51
N VAL A 44 -7.17 -0.02 -14.58
CA VAL A 44 -6.68 0.88 -15.63
C VAL A 44 -6.87 0.26 -17.01
N ASP A 45 -6.53 -1.01 -17.17
CA ASP A 45 -6.67 -1.76 -18.43
C ASP A 45 -8.13 -1.88 -18.84
N SER A 46 -9.02 -2.23 -17.91
CA SER A 46 -10.45 -2.35 -18.17
C SER A 46 -11.08 -1.01 -18.57
N ILE A 47 -10.62 0.10 -17.98
CA ILE A 47 -11.04 1.46 -18.32
C ILE A 47 -10.48 1.89 -19.69
N ASN A 48 -9.26 1.48 -20.06
CA ASN A 48 -8.61 1.90 -21.31
C ASN A 48 -8.84 0.96 -22.50
N ALA A 49 -9.39 -0.24 -22.29
CA ALA A 49 -9.68 -1.20 -23.36
C ALA A 49 -10.53 -0.59 -24.51
N PRO A 50 -10.27 -0.90 -25.78
CA PRO A 50 -11.09 -0.39 -26.87
C PRO A 50 -12.52 -0.97 -26.82
N GLY A 51 -13.48 -0.23 -27.39
CA GLY A 51 -14.87 -0.70 -27.56
C GLY A 51 -15.85 -0.30 -26.45
N VAL A 52 -17.06 -0.87 -26.51
CA VAL A 52 -18.14 -0.59 -25.55
C VAL A 52 -17.77 -1.15 -24.18
N LYS A 53 -17.86 -0.30 -23.16
CA LYS A 53 -17.47 -0.64 -21.79
C LYS A 53 -18.58 -1.36 -21.05
N ASN A 54 -18.25 -2.49 -20.44
CA ASN A 54 -19.07 -3.08 -19.39
C ASN A 54 -18.80 -2.37 -18.05
N TRP A 55 -19.43 -1.21 -17.86
CA TRP A 55 -19.24 -0.40 -16.67
C TRP A 55 -19.65 -1.09 -15.37
N ALA A 56 -20.60 -2.01 -15.42
CA ALA A 56 -20.99 -2.78 -14.23
C ALA A 56 -19.86 -3.70 -13.77
N ALA A 57 -19.16 -4.34 -14.70
CA ALA A 57 -17.99 -5.17 -14.39
C ALA A 57 -16.81 -4.33 -13.88
N ILE A 58 -16.54 -3.18 -14.50
CA ILE A 58 -15.47 -2.25 -14.09
C ILE A 58 -15.72 -1.69 -12.68
N ASP A 59 -16.97 -1.33 -12.37
CA ASP A 59 -17.34 -0.86 -11.03
C ASP A 59 -17.23 -1.98 -9.99
N LYS A 60 -17.65 -3.20 -10.35
CA LYS A 60 -17.50 -4.37 -9.49
C LYS A 60 -16.02 -4.66 -9.19
N GLN A 61 -15.14 -4.61 -10.20
CA GLN A 61 -13.69 -4.80 -10.03
C GLN A 61 -13.11 -3.75 -9.09
N TRP A 62 -13.49 -2.48 -9.26
CA TRP A 62 -13.05 -1.40 -8.36
C TRP A 62 -13.45 -1.69 -6.92
N ARG A 63 -14.73 -1.96 -6.68
CA ARG A 63 -15.24 -2.16 -5.32
C ARG A 63 -14.68 -3.42 -4.70
N GLU A 64 -14.80 -4.56 -5.36
CA GLU A 64 -14.52 -5.86 -4.75
C GLU A 64 -13.03 -6.20 -4.79
N ASP A 65 -12.35 -6.00 -5.93
CA ASP A 65 -10.97 -6.46 -6.12
C ASP A 65 -9.98 -5.41 -5.61
N VAL A 66 -10.04 -4.16 -6.09
CA VAL A 66 -9.18 -3.09 -5.57
C VAL A 66 -9.47 -2.82 -4.10
N GLY A 67 -10.75 -2.67 -3.73
CA GLY A 67 -11.15 -2.48 -2.34
C GLY A 67 -10.80 -3.68 -1.44
N GLY A 68 -10.87 -4.90 -1.99
CA GLY A 68 -10.46 -6.13 -1.31
C GLY A 68 -8.97 -6.16 -1.00
N ALA A 69 -8.13 -5.78 -1.98
CA ALA A 69 -6.69 -5.62 -1.76
C ALA A 69 -6.39 -4.52 -0.73
N GLN A 70 -7.12 -3.40 -0.79
CA GLN A 70 -6.97 -2.28 0.14
C GLN A 70 -7.27 -2.63 1.62
N LYS A 71 -8.23 -3.54 1.85
CA LYS A 71 -8.52 -4.08 3.19
C LYS A 71 -7.36 -4.86 3.81
N GLN A 72 -6.43 -5.35 3.00
CA GLN A 72 -5.32 -6.19 3.45
C GLN A 72 -3.99 -5.41 3.51
N LEU A 73 -4.01 -4.11 3.23
CA LEU A 73 -2.79 -3.32 3.21
C LEU A 73 -2.13 -3.22 4.58
N PRO A 74 -0.80 -3.33 4.65
CA PRO A 74 -0.06 -3.05 5.86
C PRO A 74 -0.12 -1.56 6.17
N MET A 75 0.00 -1.25 7.45
CA MET A 75 -0.21 0.11 7.96
C MET A 75 0.71 1.16 7.33
N HIS A 76 1.93 0.78 6.89
CA HIS A 76 2.83 1.72 6.25
C HIS A 76 2.28 2.25 4.91
N VAL A 77 1.54 1.44 4.14
CA VAL A 77 0.89 1.87 2.89
C VAL A 77 -0.36 2.70 3.19
N VAL A 78 -1.14 2.29 4.18
CA VAL A 78 -2.28 3.07 4.67
C VAL A 78 -1.82 4.47 5.12
N ASN A 79 -0.63 4.56 5.73
CA ASN A 79 -0.07 5.85 6.10
C ASN A 79 0.16 6.75 4.87
N GLU A 80 0.66 6.20 3.77
CA GLU A 80 0.86 6.94 2.51
C GLU A 80 -0.48 7.39 1.92
N TYR A 81 -1.50 6.53 1.88
CA TYR A 81 -2.83 6.92 1.43
C TYR A 81 -3.44 8.03 2.29
N CYS A 82 -3.38 7.89 3.61
CA CYS A 82 -3.99 8.80 4.57
C CYS A 82 -3.08 9.96 5.00
N SER A 83 -1.96 10.20 4.30
CA SER A 83 -1.12 11.38 4.51
C SER A 83 -1.66 12.61 3.80
N ASN A 84 -1.10 13.78 4.14
CA ASN A 84 -1.38 15.01 3.38
C ASN A 84 -0.57 15.10 2.08
N GLU A 85 0.40 14.22 1.83
CA GLU A 85 1.25 14.26 0.63
C GLU A 85 0.50 13.66 -0.58
N PRO A 86 0.26 14.38 -1.68
CA PRO A 86 -0.44 13.83 -2.84
C PRO A 86 0.39 12.73 -3.53
N PHE A 87 -0.26 11.88 -4.33
CA PHE A 87 0.44 10.87 -5.15
C PHE A 87 0.91 11.41 -6.51
N TYR A 88 0.56 12.65 -6.85
CA TYR A 88 1.10 13.36 -8.00
C TYR A 88 1.67 14.72 -7.59
N PRO A 89 2.94 15.04 -7.92
CA PRO A 89 3.93 14.13 -8.52
C PRO A 89 4.22 12.92 -7.61
N VAL A 90 4.75 11.83 -8.19
CA VAL A 90 5.04 10.59 -7.43
C VAL A 90 5.98 10.90 -6.26
N PRO A 91 5.58 10.63 -5.00
CA PRO A 91 6.42 10.89 -3.85
C PRO A 91 7.69 10.05 -3.85
N LYS A 92 8.72 10.54 -3.15
CA LYS A 92 9.99 9.79 -2.99
C LYS A 92 9.91 8.67 -1.95
N PHE A 93 8.89 8.69 -1.09
CA PHE A 93 8.67 7.70 -0.02
C PHE A 93 9.85 7.49 0.95
N THR A 94 10.67 8.53 1.14
CA THR A 94 11.91 8.49 1.95
C THR A 94 11.69 8.47 3.46
N SER A 95 10.50 8.84 3.92
CA SER A 95 10.14 8.86 5.33
C SER A 95 8.68 8.48 5.51
N GLN A 96 8.36 7.93 6.68
CA GLN A 96 6.97 7.66 7.03
C GLN A 96 6.21 8.99 7.16
N PRO A 97 5.12 9.19 6.42
CA PRO A 97 4.38 10.44 6.51
C PRO A 97 3.53 10.50 7.77
N LYS A 98 3.17 11.72 8.18
CA LYS A 98 2.09 11.92 9.15
C LYS A 98 0.77 11.48 8.52
N SER A 99 0.05 10.59 9.20
CA SER A 99 -1.17 9.99 8.68
C SER A 99 -2.31 10.07 9.69
N SER A 100 -3.51 10.42 9.21
CA SER A 100 -4.74 10.34 9.98
C SER A 100 -5.27 8.91 10.11
N LYS A 101 -4.84 8.00 9.22
CA LYS A 101 -5.43 6.66 8.99
C LYS A 101 -6.93 6.73 8.66
N GLN A 102 -7.38 7.89 8.17
CA GLN A 102 -8.75 8.17 7.78
C GLN A 102 -8.82 8.59 6.32
N PHE A 103 -9.92 8.25 5.68
CA PHE A 103 -10.28 8.73 4.34
C PHE A 103 -11.59 9.49 4.41
N TYR A 104 -11.80 10.41 3.47
CA TYR A 104 -13.07 11.13 3.37
C TYR A 104 -14.06 10.30 2.55
N ASN A 105 -15.18 9.92 3.15
CA ASN A 105 -16.24 9.18 2.49
C ASN A 105 -17.30 10.14 1.92
N TRP A 106 -17.47 10.17 0.60
CA TRP A 106 -18.45 11.04 -0.06
C TRP A 106 -19.89 10.64 0.22
N THR A 107 -20.15 9.35 0.41
CA THR A 107 -21.50 8.84 0.64
C THR A 107 -22.03 9.26 2.02
N THR A 108 -21.15 9.35 3.01
CA THR A 108 -21.51 9.72 4.39
C THR A 108 -21.09 11.15 4.76
N GLU A 109 -20.38 11.82 3.85
CA GLU A 109 -19.79 13.15 3.99
C GLU A 109 -18.86 13.32 5.21
N LYS A 110 -18.21 12.24 5.65
CA LYS A 110 -17.42 12.21 6.89
C LYS A 110 -16.04 11.56 6.68
N ASN A 111 -15.13 11.85 7.60
CA ASN A 111 -13.89 11.09 7.70
C ASN A 111 -14.18 9.77 8.41
N GLU A 112 -13.82 8.67 7.75
CA GLU A 112 -13.95 7.32 8.27
C GLU A 112 -12.56 6.69 8.46
N ASN A 113 -12.43 5.83 9.46
CA ASN A 113 -11.19 5.09 9.67
C ASN A 113 -10.99 4.06 8.55
N TRP A 114 -9.76 3.94 8.04
CA TRP A 114 -9.42 2.93 7.02
C TRP A 114 -9.84 1.53 7.46
N PHE A 115 -9.53 1.19 8.71
CA PHE A 115 -9.98 -0.04 9.35
C PHE A 115 -11.08 0.29 10.36
N SER A 116 -12.29 -0.17 10.06
CA SER A 116 -13.42 -0.16 10.98
C SER A 116 -14.24 -1.43 10.77
N GLY A 117 -14.84 -1.96 11.85
CA GLY A 117 -15.63 -3.20 11.78
C GLY A 117 -16.90 -3.08 10.94
N ASP A 118 -17.42 -1.87 10.79
CA ASP A 118 -18.57 -1.50 9.98
C ASP A 118 -18.17 -0.90 8.61
N SER A 119 -16.88 -0.85 8.29
CA SER A 119 -16.38 -0.27 7.03
C SER A 119 -16.94 -0.99 5.81
N LYS A 120 -17.45 -0.20 4.88
CA LYS A 120 -17.97 -0.64 3.57
C LYS A 120 -16.90 -0.68 2.47
N LEU A 121 -15.63 -0.47 2.84
CA LEU A 121 -14.50 -0.75 1.94
C LEU A 121 -14.62 -2.18 1.41
N SER A 122 -14.25 -2.42 0.16
CA SER A 122 -14.41 -3.72 -0.53
C SER A 122 -15.84 -4.18 -0.84
N VAL A 123 -16.86 -3.42 -0.44
CA VAL A 123 -18.26 -3.78 -0.64
C VAL A 123 -18.93 -2.68 -1.43
N ASP A 124 -19.00 -1.48 -0.86
CA ASP A 124 -19.64 -0.34 -1.49
C ASP A 124 -18.61 0.50 -2.25
N PHE A 125 -17.35 0.53 -1.84
CA PHE A 125 -16.32 1.37 -2.46
C PHE A 125 -14.90 0.81 -2.35
N ALA A 126 -14.01 1.41 -3.14
CA ALA A 126 -12.57 1.42 -2.91
C ALA A 126 -12.07 2.87 -2.75
N ILE A 127 -10.85 3.02 -2.27
CA ILE A 127 -10.23 4.32 -1.92
C ILE A 127 -9.27 4.73 -3.02
N TYR A 128 -9.20 6.03 -3.29
CA TYR A 128 -8.18 6.59 -4.17
C TYR A 128 -7.59 7.86 -3.56
N LYS A 129 -6.39 8.25 -3.98
CA LYS A 129 -5.77 9.52 -3.59
C LYS A 129 -5.55 10.47 -4.76
N GLY A 130 -4.92 10.01 -5.82
CA GLY A 130 -4.55 10.82 -6.97
C GLY A 130 -3.73 12.05 -6.58
N ALA A 131 -3.99 13.17 -7.26
CA ALA A 131 -3.34 14.46 -7.00
C ALA A 131 -3.91 15.22 -5.77
N LEU A 132 -4.64 14.53 -4.88
CA LEU A 132 -5.32 15.17 -3.76
C LEU A 132 -4.48 15.10 -2.48
N TRP A 133 -4.55 16.17 -1.69
CA TRP A 133 -3.95 16.25 -0.34
C TRP A 133 -4.64 15.33 0.70
N ARG A 134 -5.61 14.52 0.29
CA ARG A 134 -6.41 13.64 1.16
C ARG A 134 -7.05 12.54 0.32
N CYS A 135 -6.94 11.29 0.78
CA CYS A 135 -7.60 10.16 0.14
C CYS A 135 -9.12 10.18 0.37
N ARG A 136 -9.85 9.56 -0.56
CA ARG A 136 -11.30 9.61 -0.63
C ARG A 136 -11.87 8.24 -1.00
N SER A 137 -13.05 7.91 -0.49
CA SER A 137 -13.83 6.80 -1.03
C SER A 137 -14.29 7.15 -2.45
N GLY A 138 -14.37 6.15 -3.31
CA GLY A 138 -14.89 6.28 -4.66
C GLY A 138 -15.90 5.20 -4.98
N VAL A 139 -17.09 5.62 -5.40
CA VAL A 139 -18.12 4.82 -6.10
C VAL A 139 -18.51 5.52 -7.39
N ARG A 140 -19.00 4.79 -8.40
CA ARG A 140 -19.34 5.36 -9.72
C ARG A 140 -20.21 6.62 -9.67
N GLU A 141 -21.10 6.78 -8.71
CA GLU A 141 -22.00 7.96 -8.64
C GLU A 141 -21.27 9.30 -8.41
N ALA A 142 -19.99 9.31 -8.05
CA ALA A 142 -19.23 10.54 -7.79
C ALA A 142 -17.87 10.65 -8.53
N GLY A 143 -17.77 10.15 -9.77
CA GLY A 143 -16.72 10.62 -10.69
C GLY A 143 -15.30 10.14 -10.40
N LEU A 144 -15.10 8.82 -10.23
CA LEU A 144 -13.77 8.23 -10.24
C LEU A 144 -13.06 8.60 -11.56
N ARG A 145 -12.08 9.52 -11.47
CA ARG A 145 -11.32 9.94 -12.66
C ARG A 145 -10.29 8.88 -12.95
N VAL A 146 -10.26 8.38 -14.19
CA VAL A 146 -9.22 7.46 -14.70
C VAL A 146 -7.83 7.91 -14.31
N SER A 147 -7.58 9.23 -14.39
CA SER A 147 -6.31 9.85 -14.00
C SER A 147 -5.92 9.59 -12.53
N ALA A 148 -6.88 9.48 -11.61
CA ALA A 148 -6.59 9.20 -10.21
C ALA A 148 -6.12 7.75 -10.00
N VAL A 149 -6.72 6.79 -10.71
CA VAL A 149 -6.33 5.37 -10.61
C VAL A 149 -4.93 5.17 -11.20
N CYS A 150 -4.62 5.82 -12.34
CA CYS A 150 -3.27 5.78 -12.91
C CYS A 150 -2.22 6.38 -11.95
N VAL A 151 -2.54 7.52 -11.31
CA VAL A 151 -1.64 8.14 -10.33
C VAL A 151 -1.41 7.24 -9.11
N ASP A 152 -2.47 6.60 -8.60
CA ASP A 152 -2.35 5.65 -7.49
C ASP A 152 -1.49 4.44 -7.90
N LEU A 153 -1.68 3.91 -9.11
CA LEU A 153 -0.88 2.82 -9.65
C LEU A 153 0.61 3.18 -9.72
N ASP A 154 0.93 4.36 -10.26
CA ASP A 154 2.32 4.86 -10.36
C ASP A 154 2.94 5.02 -8.96
N ALA A 155 2.20 5.63 -8.04
CA ALA A 155 2.64 5.84 -6.66
C ALA A 155 2.86 4.51 -5.91
N MET A 156 1.94 3.56 -6.02
CA MET A 156 2.09 2.24 -5.38
C MET A 156 3.23 1.42 -6.00
N THR A 157 3.43 1.54 -7.31
CA THR A 157 4.57 0.93 -8.00
C THR A 157 5.90 1.52 -7.50
N ALA A 158 5.99 2.84 -7.35
CA ALA A 158 7.18 3.49 -6.81
C ALA A 158 7.40 3.15 -5.33
N LEU A 159 6.36 3.14 -4.51
CA LEU A 159 6.44 2.74 -3.10
C LEU A 159 6.93 1.29 -2.96
N CYS A 160 6.41 0.36 -3.77
CA CYS A 160 6.88 -1.03 -3.79
C CYS A 160 8.38 -1.12 -4.09
N LYS A 161 8.86 -0.36 -5.08
CA LYS A 161 10.29 -0.30 -5.41
C LYS A 161 11.12 0.23 -4.24
N VAL A 162 10.70 1.34 -3.64
CA VAL A 162 11.40 1.94 -2.48
C VAL A 162 11.45 0.96 -1.32
N ARG A 163 10.33 0.37 -0.91
CA ARG A 163 10.31 -0.57 0.23
C ARG A 163 11.09 -1.86 -0.03
N THR A 164 11.14 -2.32 -1.28
CA THR A 164 12.01 -3.44 -1.67
C THR A 164 13.48 -3.08 -1.53
N ASN A 165 13.88 -1.88 -1.98
CA ASN A 165 15.26 -1.42 -1.81
C ASN A 165 15.62 -1.19 -0.34
N ASP A 166 14.72 -0.57 0.45
CA ASP A 166 14.92 -0.38 1.89
C ASP A 166 15.22 -1.71 2.60
N PHE A 167 14.51 -2.78 2.21
CA PHE A 167 14.72 -4.11 2.78
C PHE A 167 16.03 -4.77 2.33
N ILE A 168 16.47 -4.52 1.09
CA ILE A 168 17.78 -4.96 0.61
C ILE A 168 18.90 -4.19 1.34
N ASP A 169 18.77 -2.87 1.46
CA ASP A 169 19.75 -2.00 2.11
C ASP A 169 19.87 -2.31 3.60
N LEU A 170 18.76 -2.65 4.27
CA LEU A 170 18.76 -3.10 5.65
C LEU A 170 19.69 -4.30 5.85
N LYS A 171 19.73 -5.25 4.90
CA LYS A 171 20.64 -6.39 4.97
C LYS A 171 22.10 -5.93 4.99
N SER A 172 22.47 -5.10 4.02
CA SER A 172 23.83 -4.55 3.88
C SER A 172 24.24 -3.77 5.13
N GLN A 173 23.33 -2.97 5.70
CA GLN A 173 23.60 -2.23 6.95
C GLN A 173 23.84 -3.18 8.13
N LEU A 174 23.03 -4.23 8.27
CA LEU A 174 23.18 -5.21 9.33
C LEU A 174 24.51 -5.99 9.21
N GLU A 175 24.92 -6.35 7.99
CA GLU A 175 26.18 -7.04 7.71
C GLU A 175 27.39 -6.12 7.98
N ASN A 176 27.34 -4.86 7.55
CA ASN A 176 28.39 -3.87 7.80
C ASN A 176 28.60 -3.59 9.30
N GLN A 177 27.54 -3.64 10.12
CA GLN A 177 27.67 -3.47 11.56
C GLN A 177 28.29 -4.70 12.27
N MET A 178 28.40 -5.86 11.60
CA MET A 178 29.02 -7.06 12.16
C MET A 178 30.54 -7.10 11.94
N THR A 179 31.11 -6.21 11.12
CA THR A 179 32.56 -6.21 10.88
C THR A 179 33.31 -5.66 12.11
N PRO A 180 34.43 -6.29 12.52
CA PRO A 180 35.19 -5.92 13.72
C PRO A 180 35.65 -4.45 13.77
N ASP A 181 35.88 -3.83 12.61
CA ASP A 181 36.38 -2.46 12.48
C ASP A 181 35.37 -1.40 12.95
N ASN A 182 34.06 -1.69 12.88
CA ASN A 182 33.01 -0.76 13.32
C ASN A 182 32.72 -0.84 14.83
N HIS A 183 33.23 -1.84 15.54
CA HIS A 183 33.07 -1.94 17.00
C HIS A 183 33.96 -0.97 17.78
N HIS A 184 35.00 -0.39 17.16
CA HIS A 184 35.94 0.52 17.82
C HIS A 184 35.49 1.99 17.85
N GLN A 185 34.48 2.38 17.07
CA GLN A 185 33.98 3.77 17.05
C GLN A 185 32.79 4.03 17.98
N VAL A 186 32.13 2.99 18.49
CA VAL A 186 30.94 3.16 19.37
C VAL A 186 31.32 3.36 20.85
N PHE A 187 32.58 3.12 21.23
CA PHE A 187 33.06 3.24 22.61
C PHE A 187 33.96 4.46 22.87
N GLN A 188 34.01 5.44 21.96
CA GLN A 188 34.81 6.67 22.14
C GLN A 188 33.96 7.97 22.14
N ILE A 189 32.79 7.94 22.78
CA ILE A 189 32.05 9.16 23.12
C ILE A 189 31.82 9.18 24.62
#